data_AF-A0A7W0YZS7-F1
#
_entry.id   AF-A0A7W0YZS7-F1
#
_cell.length_a   1.000
_cell.length_b   1.000
_cell.length_c   1.000
_cell.angle_alpha   90.00
_cell.angle_beta   90.00
_cell.angle_gamma   90.00
#
_symmetry.space_group_name_H-M   'P 1'
#
loop_
_entity.id
_entity.type
_entity.pdbx_description
1 polymer ?
#
loop_
_entity_poly.entity_id
_entity_poly.type
_entity_poly.pdbx_seq_one_letter_code
_entity_poly.pdbx_strand_id
1 'polypeptide(L)'
;MGRAGIVLGSATALAFAVVLAAARVGERAGVLSNWQALVLGLVQGLTELLPISSSGHLILVPWLANWEYLKAHDEFNQTFDVALHLGTLFAVVAYFRRDVGQLIAAWVETLRRRRIESPAERVAWFVALATIPAATVGALGENFITGTLGEPWQIAILLAVFAVILWLADRKPPRKEMAELGFGAAVAVGLAQSLALAPGVSRSGITITAGRFLGLDRDAAARFSFLLLIPTTFGAIVWKGVTDVLLGDLPAGWVGPF
;
A
#
# COMPACT_ATOMS: atom_id res chain seq x y z
N MET A 1 -3.98 20.59 12.44
CA MET A 1 -3.64 20.97 11.05
C MET A 1 -4.90 21.13 10.22
N GLY A 2 -5.10 22.26 9.54
CA GLY A 2 -6.15 22.42 8.52
C GLY A 2 -5.72 21.85 7.17
N ARG A 3 -6.61 21.81 6.17
CA ARG A 3 -6.27 21.38 4.78
C ARG A 3 -5.07 22.16 4.22
N ALA A 4 -5.02 23.48 4.48
CA ALA A 4 -3.90 24.33 4.07
C ALA A 4 -2.55 23.89 4.67
N GLY A 5 -2.54 23.39 5.91
CA GLY A 5 -1.31 22.91 6.55
C GLY A 5 -0.79 21.62 5.92
N ILE A 6 -1.68 20.72 5.48
CA ILE A 6 -1.28 19.51 4.75
C ILE A 6 -0.72 19.89 3.38
N VAL A 7 -1.42 20.75 2.63
CA VAL A 7 -0.96 21.19 1.30
C VAL A 7 0.41 21.88 1.39
N LEU A 8 0.58 22.81 2.34
CA LEU A 8 1.85 23.50 2.54
C LEU A 8 2.95 22.52 2.96
N GLY A 9 2.68 21.61 3.90
CA GLY A 9 3.64 20.59 4.33
C GLY A 9 4.09 19.69 3.18
N SER A 10 3.16 19.18 2.38
CA SER A 10 3.45 18.36 1.20
C SER A 10 4.21 19.13 0.13
N ALA A 11 3.84 20.39 -0.14
CA ALA A 11 4.53 21.24 -1.11
C ALA A 11 5.98 21.53 -0.68
N THR A 12 6.20 21.83 0.60
CA THR A 12 7.54 22.05 1.16
C THR A 12 8.38 20.78 1.10
N ALA A 13 7.83 19.62 1.46
CA ALA A 13 8.53 18.35 1.38
C ALA A 13 8.93 18.00 -0.07
N LEU A 14 8.03 18.21 -1.03
CA LEU A 14 8.31 18.00 -2.44
C LEU A 14 9.38 18.98 -2.96
N ALA A 15 9.27 20.27 -2.63
CA ALA A 15 10.25 21.27 -3.03
C ALA A 15 11.64 20.95 -2.47
N PHE A 16 11.71 20.53 -1.21
CA PHE A 16 12.94 20.08 -0.59
C PHE A 16 13.54 18.87 -1.30
N ALA A 17 12.73 17.84 -1.61
CA ALA A 17 13.18 16.67 -2.35
C ALA A 17 13.70 17.03 -3.76
N VAL A 18 13.03 17.94 -4.46
CA VAL A 18 13.48 18.46 -5.78
C VAL A 18 14.82 19.17 -5.65
N VAL A 19 15.01 20.02 -4.64
CA VAL A 19 16.28 20.73 -4.41
C VAL A 19 17.41 19.74 -4.11
N LEU A 20 17.18 18.75 -3.23
CA LEU A 20 18.18 17.73 -2.90
C LEU A 20 18.58 16.91 -4.13
N ALA A 21 17.60 16.55 -4.98
CA ALA A 21 17.87 15.82 -6.21
C ALA A 21 18.62 16.67 -7.24
N ALA A 22 18.22 17.93 -7.44
CA ALA A 22 18.90 18.84 -8.36
C ALA A 22 20.34 19.16 -7.92
N ALA A 23 20.56 19.33 -6.62
CA ALA A 23 21.87 19.60 -6.03
C ALA A 23 22.73 18.33 -5.86
N ARG A 24 22.22 17.14 -6.22
CA ARG A 24 22.93 15.85 -6.13
C ARG A 24 23.54 15.60 -4.74
N VAL A 25 22.84 16.04 -3.70
CA VAL A 25 23.34 15.98 -2.31
C VAL A 25 23.53 14.51 -1.92
N GLY A 26 24.77 14.14 -1.60
CA GLY A 26 25.09 12.77 -1.16
C GLY A 26 25.10 11.72 -2.27
N GLU A 27 24.97 12.10 -3.55
CA GLU A 27 25.02 11.13 -4.65
C GLU A 27 26.40 10.46 -4.76
N ARG A 28 26.40 9.15 -4.99
CA ARG A 28 27.59 8.34 -5.25
C ARG A 28 27.44 7.63 -6.60
N ALA A 29 28.53 7.50 -7.33
CA ALA A 29 28.55 6.76 -8.58
C ALA A 29 28.21 5.27 -8.33
N GLY A 30 27.41 4.68 -9.21
CA GLY A 30 27.03 3.27 -9.11
C GLY A 30 25.91 2.97 -8.10
N VAL A 31 25.25 3.99 -7.53
CA VAL A 31 24.08 3.87 -6.63
C VAL A 31 22.85 4.49 -7.30
N LEU A 32 21.64 4.15 -6.83
CA LEU A 32 20.41 4.86 -7.22
C LEU A 32 20.58 6.38 -7.01
N SER A 33 20.44 7.14 -8.09
CA SER A 33 20.55 8.61 -8.02
C SER A 33 19.35 9.24 -7.31
N ASN A 34 19.53 10.43 -6.77
CA ASN A 34 18.45 11.16 -6.11
C ASN A 34 17.33 11.51 -7.10
N TRP A 35 17.67 11.72 -8.37
CA TRP A 35 16.68 11.95 -9.43
C TRP A 35 15.83 10.71 -9.72
N GLN A 36 16.45 9.53 -9.79
CA GLN A 36 15.72 8.27 -9.92
C GLN A 36 14.82 8.04 -8.70
N ALA A 37 15.34 8.25 -7.49
CA ALA A 37 14.55 8.12 -6.26
C ALA A 37 13.35 9.07 -6.23
N LEU A 38 13.50 10.33 -6.68
CA LEU A 38 12.39 11.27 -6.76
C LEU A 38 11.33 10.82 -7.77
N VAL A 39 11.74 10.37 -8.96
CA VAL A 39 10.81 9.87 -9.98
C VAL A 39 10.02 8.67 -9.44
N LEU A 40 10.71 7.70 -8.81
CA LEU A 40 10.04 6.54 -8.24
C LEU A 40 9.14 6.91 -7.05
N GLY A 41 9.52 7.90 -6.25
CA GLY A 41 8.67 8.48 -5.20
C GLY A 41 7.38 9.09 -5.74
N LEU A 42 7.46 9.85 -6.84
CA LEU A 42 6.29 10.40 -7.52
C LEU A 42 5.42 9.29 -8.14
N VAL A 43 6.04 8.30 -8.77
CA VAL A 43 5.36 7.13 -9.34
C VAL A 43 4.60 6.38 -8.25
N GLN A 44 5.25 6.04 -7.13
CA GLN A 44 4.60 5.40 -5.98
C GLN A 44 3.42 6.26 -5.48
N GLY A 45 3.65 7.55 -5.23
CA GLY A 45 2.61 8.45 -4.70
C GLY A 45 1.38 8.55 -5.59
N LEU A 46 1.56 8.55 -6.92
CA LEU A 46 0.46 8.62 -7.89
C LEU A 46 -0.25 7.29 -8.07
N THR A 47 0.45 6.16 -7.94
CA THR A 47 -0.07 4.84 -8.33
C THR A 47 -0.56 4.00 -7.16
N GLU A 48 -0.12 4.24 -5.93
CA GLU A 48 -0.45 3.41 -4.75
C GLU A 48 -1.95 3.40 -4.41
N LEU A 49 -2.62 4.53 -4.61
CA LEU A 49 -4.04 4.69 -4.30
C LEU A 49 -4.92 4.39 -5.52
N LEU A 50 -4.38 4.55 -6.73
CA LEU A 50 -5.10 4.24 -7.95
C LEU A 50 -5.11 2.73 -8.21
N PRO A 51 -6.17 2.18 -8.83
CA PRO A 51 -6.28 0.74 -9.07
C PRO A 51 -5.43 0.28 -10.27
N ILE A 52 -4.13 0.64 -10.29
CA ILE A 52 -3.21 0.47 -11.44
C ILE A 52 -1.86 -0.18 -11.06
N SER A 53 -1.73 -0.72 -9.84
CA SER A 53 -0.54 -1.43 -9.32
C SER A 53 0.72 -0.57 -9.27
N SER A 54 1.02 -0.03 -8.09
CA SER A 54 2.25 0.71 -7.81
C SER A 54 3.50 -0.16 -7.99
N SER A 55 3.51 -1.38 -7.45
CA SER A 55 4.61 -2.34 -7.63
C SER A 55 4.91 -2.62 -9.11
N GLY A 56 3.88 -2.75 -9.95
CA GLY A 56 4.05 -2.88 -11.39
C GLY A 56 4.76 -1.68 -12.01
N HIS A 57 4.37 -0.45 -11.63
CA HIS A 57 5.00 0.76 -12.14
C HIS A 57 6.42 0.98 -11.61
N LEU A 58 6.71 0.57 -10.37
CA LEU A 58 8.05 0.60 -9.80
C LEU A 58 9.02 -0.37 -10.48
N ILE A 59 8.51 -1.39 -11.19
CA ILE A 59 9.32 -2.28 -12.04
C ILE A 59 9.39 -1.74 -13.48
N LEU A 60 8.26 -1.31 -14.06
CA LEU A 60 8.20 -0.88 -15.45
C LEU A 60 8.95 0.43 -15.72
N VAL A 61 8.95 1.39 -14.79
CA VAL A 61 9.65 2.68 -14.97
C VAL A 61 11.16 2.49 -15.03
N PRO A 62 11.82 1.79 -14.07
CA PRO A 62 13.23 1.44 -14.20
C PRO A 62 13.53 0.62 -15.45
N TRP A 63 12.66 -0.34 -15.81
CA TRP A 63 12.84 -1.16 -17.00
C TRP A 63 12.84 -0.32 -18.29
N LEU A 64 11.87 0.59 -18.46
CA LEU A 64 11.80 1.49 -19.63
C LEU A 64 12.98 2.47 -19.71
N ALA A 65 13.47 2.91 -18.55
CA ALA A 65 14.57 3.87 -18.47
C ALA A 65 15.96 3.21 -18.41
N ASN A 66 16.03 1.88 -18.51
CA ASN A 66 17.24 1.07 -18.37
C ASN A 66 18.02 1.33 -17.07
N TRP A 67 17.30 1.46 -15.95
CA TRP A 67 17.87 1.64 -14.61
C TRP A 67 18.07 0.28 -13.94
N GLU A 68 19.29 -0.24 -14.00
CA GLU A 68 19.60 -1.61 -13.55
C GLU A 68 19.91 -1.71 -12.05
N TYR A 69 20.14 -0.59 -11.36
CA TYR A 69 20.60 -0.60 -9.97
C TYR A 69 19.68 -1.39 -9.04
N LEU A 70 18.38 -1.12 -9.06
CA LEU A 70 17.41 -1.81 -8.20
C LEU A 70 17.27 -3.29 -8.54
N LYS A 71 17.39 -3.65 -9.83
CA LYS A 71 17.38 -5.04 -10.29
C LYS A 71 18.63 -5.80 -9.86
N ALA A 72 19.77 -5.11 -9.73
CA ALA A 72 21.03 -5.71 -9.32
C ALA A 72 21.22 -5.77 -7.79
N HIS A 73 20.37 -5.08 -7.02
CA HIS A 73 20.50 -4.94 -5.56
C HIS A 73 19.15 -5.18 -4.87
N ASP A 74 18.71 -6.43 -4.82
CA ASP A 74 17.39 -6.81 -4.31
C ASP A 74 17.14 -6.36 -2.85
N GLU A 75 18.14 -6.48 -1.96
CA GLU A 75 18.02 -6.04 -0.57
C GLU A 75 17.79 -4.52 -0.45
N PHE A 76 18.50 -3.74 -1.27
CA PHE A 76 18.30 -2.30 -1.33
C PHE A 76 16.93 -1.98 -1.91
N ASN A 77 16.52 -2.68 -2.97
CA ASN A 77 15.22 -2.49 -3.60
C ASN A 77 14.07 -2.75 -2.62
N GLN A 78 14.15 -3.82 -1.83
CA GLN A 78 13.16 -4.12 -0.79
C GLN A 78 13.09 -3.01 0.27
N THR A 79 14.25 -2.53 0.75
CA THR A 79 14.30 -1.42 1.72
C THR A 79 13.75 -0.12 1.14
N PHE A 80 14.07 0.17 -0.12
CA PHE A 80 13.58 1.34 -0.85
C PHE A 80 12.06 1.27 -1.04
N ASP A 81 11.52 0.11 -1.42
CA ASP A 81 10.09 -0.15 -1.52
C ASP A 81 9.37 0.08 -0.18
N VAL A 82 9.95 -0.38 0.93
CA VAL A 82 9.40 -0.13 2.29
C VAL A 82 9.34 1.37 2.59
N ALA A 83 10.39 2.13 2.26
CA ALA A 83 10.42 3.58 2.46
C ALA A 83 9.37 4.33 1.60
N LEU A 84 9.20 3.90 0.35
CA LEU A 84 8.16 4.40 -0.55
C LEU A 84 6.75 4.16 0.01
N HIS A 85 6.47 2.95 0.49
CA HIS A 85 5.19 2.60 1.10
C HIS A 85 4.95 3.39 2.40
N LEU A 86 5.98 3.62 3.21
CA LEU A 86 5.89 4.45 4.41
C LEU A 86 5.44 5.88 4.07
N GLY A 87 5.97 6.47 3.00
CA GLY A 87 5.54 7.79 2.51
C GLY A 87 4.05 7.83 2.17
N THR A 88 3.56 6.82 1.44
CA THR A 88 2.13 6.72 1.09
C THR A 88 1.24 6.43 2.30
N LEU A 89 1.69 5.60 3.24
CA LEU A 89 0.98 5.33 4.49
C LEU A 89 0.81 6.62 5.30
N PHE A 90 1.88 7.41 5.42
CA PHE A 90 1.82 8.70 6.10
C PHE A 90 0.82 9.65 5.44
N ALA A 91 0.81 9.73 4.10
CA ALA A 91 -0.15 10.55 3.37
C ALA A 91 -1.61 10.13 3.64
N VAL A 92 -1.90 8.83 3.60
CA VAL A 92 -3.24 8.29 3.87
C VAL A 92 -3.67 8.52 5.31
N VAL A 93 -2.79 8.27 6.28
CA VAL A 93 -3.08 8.52 7.70
C VAL A 93 -3.32 10.02 7.95
N ALA A 94 -2.52 10.90 7.36
CA ALA A 94 -2.69 12.35 7.49
C ALA A 94 -4.03 12.83 6.91
N TYR A 95 -4.43 12.30 5.74
CA TYR A 95 -5.71 12.62 5.11
C TYR A 95 -6.90 12.06 5.91
N PHE A 96 -6.86 10.78 6.26
CA PHE A 96 -7.93 10.06 6.98
C PHE A 96 -7.81 10.13 8.50
N ARG A 97 -6.99 11.02 9.08
CA ARG A 97 -6.74 11.09 10.54
C ARG A 97 -8.00 11.14 11.42
N ARG A 98 -9.09 11.74 10.92
CA ARG A 98 -10.37 11.78 11.63
C ARG A 98 -11.04 10.40 11.62
N ASP A 99 -11.08 9.76 10.47
CA ASP A 99 -11.57 8.39 10.30
C ASP A 99 -10.75 7.40 11.11
N VAL A 100 -9.42 7.49 11.05
CA VAL A 100 -8.52 6.66 11.86
C VAL A 100 -8.82 6.84 13.35
N GLY A 101 -8.95 8.09 13.82
CA GLY A 101 -9.34 8.37 15.20
C GLY A 101 -10.70 7.78 15.57
N GLN A 102 -11.68 7.82 14.66
CA GLN A 102 -13.00 7.21 14.86
C GLN A 102 -12.93 5.68 14.91
N LEU A 103 -12.16 5.03 14.04
CA LEU A 103 -11.98 3.57 14.06
C LEU A 103 -11.28 3.11 15.34
N ILE A 104 -10.24 3.82 15.77
CA ILE A 104 -9.53 3.52 17.03
C ILE A 104 -10.47 3.70 18.22
N ALA A 105 -11.21 4.81 18.28
CA ALA A 105 -12.18 5.05 19.35
C ALA A 105 -13.27 3.97 19.36
N ALA A 106 -13.76 3.57 18.18
CA ALA A 106 -14.75 2.51 18.05
C ALA A 106 -14.20 1.16 18.55
N TRP A 107 -12.96 0.77 18.21
CA TRP A 107 -12.35 -0.43 18.77
C TRP A 107 -12.23 -0.39 20.29
N VAL A 108 -11.67 0.68 20.85
CA VAL A 108 -11.52 0.83 22.32
C VAL A 108 -12.87 0.69 23.01
N GLU A 109 -13.89 1.32 22.42
CA GLU A 109 -15.24 1.29 22.94
C GLU A 109 -15.86 -0.12 22.86
N THR A 110 -15.69 -0.84 21.76
CA THR A 110 -16.13 -2.24 21.65
C THR A 110 -15.42 -3.16 22.63
N LEU A 111 -14.13 -2.96 22.89
CA LEU A 111 -13.37 -3.77 23.84
C LEU A 111 -13.81 -3.49 25.28
N ARG A 112 -14.12 -2.23 25.59
CA ARG A 112 -14.66 -1.82 26.90
C ARG A 112 -16.06 -2.37 27.14
N ARG A 113 -16.96 -2.24 26.15
CA ARG A 113 -18.36 -2.72 26.24
C ARG A 113 -18.52 -4.21 25.96
N ARG A 114 -17.53 -4.84 25.33
CA ARG A 114 -17.56 -6.22 24.79
C ARG A 114 -18.74 -6.48 23.84
N ARG A 115 -19.16 -5.47 23.08
CA ARG A 115 -20.29 -5.51 22.13
C ARG A 115 -19.99 -4.63 20.93
N ILE A 116 -20.59 -4.97 19.78
CA ILE A 116 -20.54 -4.19 18.54
C ILE A 116 -21.97 -3.71 18.25
N GLU A 117 -22.21 -2.42 18.41
CA GLU A 117 -23.54 -1.81 18.35
C GLU A 117 -23.62 -0.74 17.27
N SER A 118 -22.57 0.06 17.09
CA SER A 118 -22.60 1.18 16.14
C SER A 118 -22.07 0.82 14.74
N PRO A 119 -22.49 1.53 13.68
CA PRO A 119 -21.93 1.35 12.33
C PRO A 119 -20.42 1.54 12.27
N ALA A 120 -19.87 2.51 13.02
CA ALA A 120 -18.43 2.76 13.08
C ALA A 120 -17.66 1.58 13.70
N GLU A 121 -18.21 0.95 14.75
CA GLU A 121 -17.64 -0.24 15.38
C GLU A 121 -17.62 -1.42 14.40
N ARG A 122 -18.69 -1.61 13.62
CA ARG A 122 -18.75 -2.65 12.58
C ARG A 122 -17.68 -2.44 11.51
N VAL A 123 -17.52 -1.20 11.02
CA VAL A 123 -16.49 -0.87 10.03
C VAL A 123 -15.09 -1.08 10.59
N ALA A 124 -14.83 -0.70 11.84
CA ALA A 124 -13.53 -0.89 12.48
C ALA A 124 -13.15 -2.38 12.55
N TRP A 125 -14.06 -3.23 13.03
CA TRP A 125 -13.83 -4.68 13.05
C TRP A 125 -13.73 -5.29 11.66
N PHE A 126 -14.52 -4.82 10.70
CA PHE A 126 -14.45 -5.26 9.31
C PHE A 126 -13.05 -5.01 8.72
N VAL A 127 -12.48 -3.81 8.93
CA VAL A 127 -11.12 -3.46 8.48
C VAL A 127 -10.08 -4.36 9.14
N ALA A 128 -10.12 -4.55 10.47
CA ALA A 128 -9.18 -5.45 11.18
C ALA A 128 -9.23 -6.87 10.62
N LEU A 129 -10.44 -7.43 10.49
CA LEU A 129 -10.62 -8.81 10.06
C LEU A 129 -10.20 -9.02 8.60
N ALA A 130 -10.41 -8.03 7.74
CA ALA A 130 -9.98 -8.08 6.34
C ALA A 130 -8.45 -8.02 6.19
N THR A 131 -7.73 -7.46 7.16
CA THR A 131 -6.26 -7.46 7.14
C THR A 131 -5.67 -8.84 7.40
N ILE A 132 -6.34 -9.68 8.21
CA ILE A 132 -5.77 -10.95 8.70
C ILE A 132 -5.35 -11.89 7.56
N PRO A 133 -6.22 -12.26 6.58
CA PRO A 133 -5.83 -13.21 5.55
C PRO A 133 -4.68 -12.70 4.68
N ALA A 134 -4.65 -11.40 4.36
CA ALA A 134 -3.58 -10.79 3.59
C ALA A 134 -2.25 -10.82 4.36
N ALA A 135 -2.27 -10.47 5.64
CA ALA A 135 -1.08 -10.50 6.49
C ALA A 135 -0.55 -11.94 6.66
N THR A 136 -1.43 -12.92 6.87
CA THR A 136 -1.04 -14.33 6.99
C THR A 136 -0.41 -14.85 5.71
N VAL A 137 -1.04 -14.61 4.55
CA VAL A 137 -0.47 -15.06 3.27
C VAL A 137 0.82 -14.31 2.95
N GLY A 138 0.92 -13.02 3.27
CA GLY A 138 2.15 -12.24 3.09
C GLY A 138 3.30 -12.80 3.91
N ALA A 139 3.10 -13.05 5.20
CA ALA A 139 4.13 -13.58 6.09
C ALA A 139 4.58 -15.00 5.72
N LEU A 140 3.68 -15.84 5.18
CA LEU A 140 4.01 -17.22 4.79
C LEU A 140 4.50 -17.36 3.34
N GLY A 141 4.12 -16.43 2.46
CA GLY A 141 4.27 -16.54 1.02
C GLY A 141 5.38 -15.69 0.41
N GLU A 142 6.04 -14.82 1.18
CA GLU A 142 7.01 -13.84 0.69
C GLU A 142 8.09 -14.44 -0.23
N ASN A 143 8.67 -15.57 0.16
CA ASN A 143 9.74 -16.24 -0.59
C ASN A 143 9.30 -16.77 -1.96
N PHE A 144 8.01 -17.10 -2.14
CA PHE A 144 7.51 -17.59 -3.43
C PHE A 144 7.34 -16.46 -4.44
N ILE A 145 6.91 -15.28 -3.96
CA ILE A 145 6.61 -14.11 -4.78
C ILE A 145 7.87 -13.49 -5.35
N THR A 146 8.89 -13.28 -4.50
CA THR A 146 10.16 -12.64 -4.89
C THR A 146 10.97 -13.48 -5.88
N GLY A 147 10.80 -14.81 -5.87
CA GLY A 147 11.57 -15.72 -6.72
C GLY A 147 10.97 -16.05 -8.09
N THR A 148 9.70 -15.75 -8.36
CA THR A 148 9.01 -16.25 -9.59
C THR A 148 8.15 -15.22 -10.33
N LEU A 149 7.85 -14.07 -9.72
CA LEU A 149 6.97 -13.04 -10.28
C LEU A 149 7.68 -11.70 -10.35
N GLY A 150 7.39 -10.91 -11.39
CA GLY A 150 7.95 -9.56 -11.55
C GLY A 150 8.46 -9.24 -12.96
N GLU A 151 8.37 -10.17 -13.90
CA GLU A 151 8.74 -9.89 -15.28
C GLU A 151 7.73 -8.90 -15.92
N PRO A 152 8.18 -7.94 -16.75
CA PRO A 152 7.32 -6.93 -17.36
C PRO A 152 6.09 -7.51 -18.09
N TRP A 153 6.24 -8.67 -18.74
CA TRP A 153 5.13 -9.33 -19.44
C TRP A 153 4.09 -9.91 -18.46
N GLN A 154 4.50 -10.41 -17.29
CA GLN A 154 3.59 -10.92 -16.25
C GLN A 154 2.77 -9.75 -15.68
N ILE A 155 3.45 -8.63 -15.39
CA ILE A 155 2.83 -7.40 -14.89
C ILE A 155 1.78 -6.91 -15.89
N ALA A 156 2.10 -6.87 -17.18
CA ALA A 156 1.16 -6.45 -18.23
C ALA A 156 -0.10 -7.34 -18.28
N ILE A 157 0.07 -8.66 -18.22
CA ILE A 157 -1.06 -9.62 -18.20
C ILE A 157 -1.90 -9.40 -16.95
N LEU A 158 -1.29 -9.30 -15.77
CA LEU A 158 -2.02 -9.13 -14.51
C LEU A 158 -2.79 -7.80 -14.49
N LEU A 159 -2.18 -6.70 -14.95
CA LEU A 159 -2.86 -5.42 -15.09
C LEU A 159 -4.09 -5.52 -16.00
N ALA A 160 -3.97 -6.18 -17.16
CA ALA A 160 -5.07 -6.35 -18.09
C ALA A 160 -6.20 -7.21 -17.49
N VAL A 161 -5.86 -8.35 -16.88
CA VAL A 161 -6.82 -9.25 -16.25
C VAL A 161 -7.58 -8.55 -15.13
N PHE A 162 -6.88 -7.92 -14.19
CA PHE A 162 -7.53 -7.26 -13.05
C PHE A 162 -8.29 -5.99 -13.45
N ALA A 163 -7.87 -5.29 -14.51
CA ALA A 163 -8.66 -4.19 -15.08
C ALA A 163 -10.01 -4.69 -15.62
N VAL A 164 -10.03 -5.83 -16.33
CA VAL A 164 -11.29 -6.46 -16.79
C VAL A 164 -12.16 -6.88 -15.60
N ILE A 165 -11.58 -7.50 -14.56
CA ILE A 165 -12.33 -7.91 -13.37
C ILE A 165 -12.93 -6.69 -12.66
N LEU A 166 -12.16 -5.62 -12.47
CA LEU A 166 -12.65 -4.37 -11.86
C LEU A 166 -13.79 -3.77 -12.69
N TRP A 167 -13.66 -3.75 -14.02
CA TRP A 167 -14.70 -3.28 -14.92
C TRP A 167 -15.99 -4.11 -14.84
N LEU A 168 -15.89 -5.42 -14.67
CA LEU A 168 -17.05 -6.29 -14.42
C LEU A 168 -17.69 -6.02 -13.05
N ALA A 169 -16.87 -5.80 -12.02
CA ALA A 169 -17.35 -5.46 -10.68
C ALA A 169 -18.07 -4.11 -10.67
N ASP A 170 -17.55 -3.12 -11.39
CA ASP A 170 -18.09 -1.77 -11.40
C ASP A 170 -19.47 -1.65 -12.07
N ARG A 171 -19.86 -2.65 -12.87
CA ARG A 171 -21.23 -2.74 -13.42
C ARG A 171 -22.28 -3.18 -12.43
N LYS A 172 -21.90 -3.69 -11.26
CA LYS A 172 -22.85 -4.16 -10.26
C LYS A 172 -23.52 -2.95 -9.57
N PRO A 173 -24.86 -2.94 -9.43
CA PRO A 173 -25.53 -1.86 -8.71
C PRO A 173 -25.12 -1.89 -7.23
N PRO A 174 -24.96 -0.72 -6.58
CA PRO A 174 -24.76 -0.68 -5.14
C PRO A 174 -26.01 -1.19 -4.42
N ARG A 175 -25.80 -1.93 -3.34
CA ARG A 175 -26.85 -2.60 -2.55
C ARG A 175 -26.63 -2.55 -1.05
N LYS A 176 -25.43 -2.20 -0.59
CA LYS A 176 -25.04 -2.27 0.82
C LYS A 176 -24.16 -1.09 1.22
N GLU A 177 -24.32 -0.66 2.45
CA GLU A 177 -23.36 0.18 3.15
C GLU A 177 -22.24 -0.66 3.76
N MET A 178 -21.11 -0.01 4.06
CA MET A 178 -19.94 -0.67 4.65
C MET A 178 -20.24 -1.35 5.99
N ALA A 179 -21.12 -0.76 6.79
CA ALA A 179 -21.52 -1.29 8.10
C ALA A 179 -22.44 -2.52 8.03
N GLU A 180 -22.95 -2.86 6.84
CA GLU A 180 -23.76 -4.06 6.59
C GLU A 180 -22.91 -5.27 6.18
N LEU A 181 -21.61 -5.07 5.92
CA LEU A 181 -20.70 -6.15 5.60
C LEU A 181 -20.32 -6.94 6.86
N GLY A 182 -20.57 -8.25 6.82
CA GLY A 182 -20.27 -9.17 7.91
C GLY A 182 -18.89 -9.82 7.81
N PHE A 183 -18.62 -10.71 8.75
CA PHE A 183 -17.36 -11.47 8.84
C PHE A 183 -16.96 -12.18 7.54
N GLY A 184 -17.90 -12.88 6.88
CA GLY A 184 -17.61 -13.59 5.63
C GLY A 184 -17.13 -12.67 4.50
N ALA A 185 -17.66 -11.43 4.46
CA ALA A 185 -17.19 -10.43 3.51
C ALA A 185 -15.78 -9.93 3.86
N ALA A 186 -15.43 -9.83 5.14
CA ALA A 186 -14.09 -9.41 5.58
C ALA A 186 -13.04 -10.45 5.16
N VAL A 187 -13.34 -11.73 5.38
CA VAL A 187 -12.47 -12.84 4.95
C VAL A 187 -12.33 -12.84 3.42
N ALA A 188 -13.42 -12.68 2.67
CA ALA A 188 -13.36 -12.62 1.21
C ALA A 188 -12.51 -11.46 0.70
N VAL A 189 -12.63 -10.26 1.30
CA VAL A 189 -11.75 -9.13 0.97
C VAL A 189 -10.30 -9.45 1.30
N GLY A 190 -10.02 -10.02 2.48
CA GLY A 190 -8.66 -10.33 2.88
C GLY A 190 -8.00 -11.34 1.95
N LEU A 191 -8.72 -12.39 1.55
CA LEU A 191 -8.25 -13.38 0.57
C LEU A 191 -8.03 -12.75 -0.81
N ALA A 192 -8.93 -11.86 -1.24
CA ALA A 192 -8.75 -11.12 -2.48
C ALA A 192 -7.52 -10.20 -2.41
N GLN A 193 -7.29 -9.55 -1.27
CA GLN A 193 -6.13 -8.72 -1.02
C GLN A 193 -4.82 -9.52 -1.03
N SER A 194 -4.81 -10.79 -0.61
CA SER A 194 -3.63 -11.65 -0.72
C SER A 194 -3.14 -11.81 -2.17
N LEU A 195 -4.03 -11.67 -3.16
CA LEU A 195 -3.62 -11.69 -4.57
C LEU A 195 -2.75 -10.49 -4.96
N ALA A 196 -2.85 -9.39 -4.21
CA ALA A 196 -2.04 -8.18 -4.43
C ALA A 196 -0.55 -8.37 -4.13
N LEU A 197 -0.18 -9.52 -3.54
CA LEU A 197 1.21 -9.89 -3.35
C LEU A 197 1.92 -10.14 -4.69
N ALA A 198 1.21 -10.54 -5.75
CA ALA A 198 1.80 -10.68 -7.08
C ALA A 198 2.04 -9.30 -7.73
N PRO A 199 3.28 -8.96 -8.14
CA PRO A 199 3.55 -7.74 -8.90
C PRO A 199 2.64 -7.61 -10.13
N GLY A 200 2.01 -6.44 -10.30
CA GLY A 200 1.00 -6.21 -11.35
C GLY A 200 -0.45 -6.39 -10.89
N VAL A 201 -0.69 -7.00 -9.72
CA VAL A 201 -1.99 -6.95 -9.06
C VAL A 201 -2.04 -5.72 -8.16
N SER A 202 -3.02 -4.84 -8.40
CA SER A 202 -3.19 -3.63 -7.59
C SER A 202 -3.91 -3.96 -6.28
N ARG A 203 -3.30 -3.66 -5.12
CA ARG A 203 -3.94 -3.81 -3.80
C ARG A 203 -5.22 -2.98 -3.70
N SER A 204 -5.16 -1.71 -4.11
CA SER A 204 -6.35 -0.86 -4.19
C SER A 204 -7.36 -1.41 -5.20
N GLY A 205 -6.91 -1.80 -6.39
CA GLY A 205 -7.76 -2.38 -7.44
C GLY A 205 -8.52 -3.63 -7.00
N ILE A 206 -7.86 -4.61 -6.39
CA ILE A 206 -8.51 -5.86 -5.98
C ILE A 206 -9.44 -5.68 -4.78
N THR A 207 -9.11 -4.80 -3.84
CA THR A 207 -9.97 -4.50 -2.68
C THR A 207 -11.18 -3.66 -3.07
N ILE A 208 -11.03 -2.71 -3.99
CA ILE A 208 -12.16 -1.98 -4.59
C ILE A 208 -13.06 -2.96 -5.37
N THR A 209 -12.46 -3.82 -6.19
CA THR A 209 -13.18 -4.87 -6.95
C THR A 209 -14.01 -5.75 -6.02
N ALA A 210 -13.40 -6.26 -4.93
CA ALA A 210 -14.09 -7.06 -3.93
C ALA A 210 -15.24 -6.27 -3.28
N GLY A 211 -15.00 -5.02 -2.88
CA GLY A 211 -16.04 -4.14 -2.33
C GLY A 211 -17.21 -3.92 -3.28
N ARG A 212 -16.95 -3.68 -4.57
CA ARG A 212 -17.99 -3.54 -5.60
C ARG A 212 -18.80 -4.83 -5.79
N PHE A 213 -18.15 -5.99 -5.81
CA PHE A 213 -18.87 -7.28 -5.86
C PHE A 213 -19.69 -7.56 -4.60
N LEU A 214 -19.25 -7.07 -3.44
CA LEU A 214 -19.99 -7.14 -2.18
C LEU A 214 -21.16 -6.14 -2.11
N GLY A 215 -21.30 -5.27 -3.11
CA GLY A 215 -22.43 -4.35 -3.25
C GLY A 215 -22.18 -2.96 -2.67
N LEU A 216 -20.94 -2.60 -2.32
CA LEU A 216 -20.60 -1.22 -1.97
C LEU A 216 -20.66 -0.34 -3.22
N ASP A 217 -21.00 0.94 -3.08
CA ASP A 217 -20.79 1.93 -4.14
C ASP A 217 -19.28 2.22 -4.37
N ARG A 218 -18.97 3.06 -5.37
CA ARG A 218 -17.59 3.39 -5.76
C ARG A 218 -16.82 4.11 -4.65
N ASP A 219 -17.47 5.08 -4.01
CA ASP A 219 -16.84 5.94 -3.00
C ASP A 219 -16.61 5.15 -1.71
N ALA A 220 -17.57 4.33 -1.30
CA ALA A 220 -17.47 3.42 -0.17
C ALA A 220 -16.39 2.35 -0.41
N ALA A 221 -16.32 1.76 -1.61
CA ALA A 221 -15.29 0.77 -1.94
C ALA A 221 -13.88 1.39 -1.94
N ALA A 222 -13.71 2.59 -2.52
CA ALA A 222 -12.44 3.31 -2.50
C ALA A 222 -12.03 3.73 -1.08
N ARG A 223 -12.96 4.31 -0.31
CA ARG A 223 -12.72 4.69 1.09
C ARG A 223 -12.33 3.47 1.91
N PHE A 224 -13.04 2.36 1.77
CA PHE A 224 -12.71 1.12 2.45
C PHE A 224 -11.31 0.61 2.07
N SER A 225 -10.97 0.59 0.79
CA SER A 225 -9.65 0.19 0.30
C SER A 225 -8.51 1.03 0.90
N PHE A 226 -8.73 2.35 1.08
CA PHE A 226 -7.75 3.24 1.70
C PHE A 226 -7.66 3.07 3.21
N LEU A 227 -8.78 2.77 3.89
CA LEU A 227 -8.74 2.43 5.32
C LEU A 227 -8.05 1.09 5.56
N LEU A 228 -8.25 0.10 4.69
CA LEU A 228 -7.60 -1.21 4.74
C LEU A 228 -6.10 -1.15 4.46
N LEU A 229 -5.66 -0.20 3.62
CA LEU A 229 -4.23 0.10 3.40
C LEU A 229 -3.50 0.26 4.73
N ILE A 230 -4.07 1.04 5.65
CA ILE A 230 -3.39 1.49 6.86
C ILE A 230 -2.86 0.31 7.68
N PRO A 231 -3.70 -0.62 8.21
CA PRO A 231 -3.20 -1.74 8.99
C PRO A 231 -2.39 -2.73 8.15
N THR A 232 -2.71 -2.94 6.87
CA THR A 232 -1.97 -3.89 6.01
C THR A 232 -0.55 -3.40 5.73
N THR A 233 -0.40 -2.18 5.25
CA THR A 233 0.91 -1.58 4.95
C THR A 233 1.70 -1.30 6.22
N PHE A 234 1.05 -0.83 7.30
CA PHE A 234 1.72 -0.68 8.59
C PHE A 234 2.27 -2.01 9.11
N GLY A 235 1.46 -3.08 9.05
CA GLY A 235 1.90 -4.42 9.45
C GLY A 235 3.09 -4.91 8.63
N ALA A 236 3.07 -4.73 7.31
CA ALA A 236 4.17 -5.10 6.42
C ALA A 236 5.46 -4.31 6.73
N ILE A 237 5.35 -2.99 6.96
CA ILE A 237 6.50 -2.14 7.31
C ILE A 237 7.09 -2.56 8.67
N VAL A 238 6.23 -2.80 9.68
CA VAL A 238 6.69 -3.26 10.99
C VAL A 238 7.37 -4.62 10.89
N TRP A 239 6.78 -5.54 10.13
CA TRP A 239 7.35 -6.87 9.91
C TRP A 239 8.75 -6.77 9.30
N LYS A 240 8.87 -6.12 8.13
CA LYS A 240 10.16 -5.95 7.43
C LYS A 240 11.16 -5.14 8.24
N GLY A 241 10.74 -4.06 8.88
CA GLY A 241 11.61 -3.27 9.75
C GLY A 241 12.17 -4.09 10.92
N VAL A 242 11.37 -4.99 11.49
CA VAL A 242 11.85 -5.88 12.55
C VAL A 242 12.74 -6.99 12.00
N THR A 243 12.33 -7.70 10.95
CA THR A 243 13.07 -8.85 10.42
C THR A 243 14.35 -8.45 9.72
N ASP A 244 14.32 -7.38 8.93
CA ASP A 244 15.40 -7.05 8.00
C ASP A 244 16.35 -6.00 8.58
N VAL A 245 15.85 -5.08 9.43
CA VAL A 245 16.67 -3.99 10.00
C VAL A 245 17.09 -4.26 11.44
N LEU A 246 16.17 -4.71 12.31
CA LEU A 246 16.50 -4.94 13.72
C LEU A 246 17.12 -6.31 13.99
N LEU A 247 16.68 -7.33 13.25
CA LEU A 247 17.13 -8.71 13.42
C LEU A 247 18.05 -9.18 12.28
N GLY A 248 18.10 -8.44 11.17
CA GLY A 248 18.94 -8.73 10.01
C GLY A 248 20.33 -8.11 10.08
N ASP A 249 21.23 -8.59 9.22
CA ASP A 249 22.55 -7.99 9.04
C ASP A 249 22.41 -6.70 8.22
N LEU A 250 23.01 -5.60 8.70
CA LEU A 250 23.03 -4.36 7.93
C LEU A 250 23.84 -4.55 6.63
N PRO A 251 23.42 -3.93 5.50
CA PRO A 251 24.21 -3.95 4.28
C PRO A 251 25.64 -3.49 4.55
N ALA A 252 26.62 -4.14 3.91
CA ALA A 252 28.03 -3.83 4.13
C ALA A 252 28.31 -2.33 3.93
N GLY A 253 28.81 -1.66 4.97
CA GLY A 253 29.11 -0.22 4.98
C GLY A 253 28.07 0.68 5.66
N TRP A 254 26.99 0.12 6.21
CA TRP A 254 25.99 0.86 6.99
C TRP A 254 26.27 0.69 8.50
N VAL A 255 26.39 1.81 9.23
CA VAL A 255 26.55 1.84 10.70
C VAL A 255 25.46 2.69 11.31
N GLY A 256 24.36 2.06 11.72
CA GLY A 256 23.29 2.74 12.47
C GLY A 256 22.44 3.69 11.62
N PRO A 257 21.34 4.23 12.16
CA PRO A 257 20.06 4.11 11.48
C PRO A 257 19.77 5.32 10.58
N PHE A 258 20.56 5.56 9.52
CA PHE A 258 20.19 6.29 8.30
C PHE A 258 21.15 5.97 7.16
#